data_AF-A0A822Z667-F1
#
_entry.id   AF-A0A822Z667-F1
#
_cell.length_a   1.000
_cell.length_b   1.000
_cell.length_c   1.000
_cell.angle_alpha   90.00
_cell.angle_beta   90.00
_cell.angle_gamma   90.00
#
_symmetry.space_group_name_H-M   'P 1'
#
loop_
_entity.id
_entity.type
_entity.pdbx_description
1 polymer ?
#
loop_
_entity_poly.entity_id
_entity_poly.type
_entity_poly.pdbx_seq_one_letter_code
_entity_poly.pdbx_strand_id
1 'polypeptide(L)'
;MLLGVDIPSSSGARTILESIDVNIKFSDIPVVWQVQESKGSSLSSTRRYVTIGGQPRHPGSSTMRNWFKIERISNNSPEYHIAHCPSVCESCEVVCGNVGISSKSGKRWLFVSEHREFPFVFVKAQQN
;
A
#
# COMPACT_ATOMS: atom_id res chain seq x y z
N MET A 1 -3.25 2.60 -15.19
CA MET A 1 -2.80 2.87 -13.81
C MET A 1 -1.29 2.85 -13.81
N LEU A 2 -0.67 4.02 -13.78
CA LEU A 2 0.79 4.12 -13.68
C LEU A 2 1.14 4.25 -12.20
N LEU A 3 1.93 3.30 -11.68
CA LEU A 3 2.37 3.31 -10.29
C LEU A 3 3.79 3.85 -10.18
N GLY A 4 3.99 4.85 -9.34
CA GLY A 4 5.30 5.30 -8.89
C GLY A 4 5.57 4.83 -7.47
N VAL A 5 6.82 4.46 -7.17
CA VAL A 5 7.25 3.99 -5.86
C VAL A 5 8.39 4.87 -5.36
N ASP A 6 8.24 5.48 -4.18
CA ASP A 6 9.30 6.28 -3.54
C ASP A 6 9.91 5.47 -2.38
N ILE A 7 11.23 5.32 -2.38
CA ILE A 7 12.00 4.56 -1.36
C ILE A 7 12.57 5.55 -0.32
N PRO A 8 12.52 5.25 0.99
CA PRO A 8 13.05 6.09 2.06
C PRO A 8 14.56 6.42 2.01
N SER A 9 15.37 5.67 1.27
CA SER A 9 16.83 5.75 1.30
C SER A 9 17.37 6.91 0.46
N SER A 10 18.36 7.63 0.99
CA SER A 10 19.16 8.66 0.32
C SER A 10 20.05 8.13 -0.82
N SER A 11 20.07 6.83 -1.06
CA SER A 11 20.78 6.23 -2.19
C SER A 11 19.88 6.18 -3.43
N GLY A 12 20.41 6.50 -4.60
CA GLY A 12 19.72 6.37 -5.90
C GLY A 12 19.40 4.92 -6.29
N ALA A 13 18.74 4.17 -5.40
CA ALA A 13 18.30 2.81 -5.59
C ALA A 13 17.30 2.76 -6.74
N ARG A 14 17.69 2.10 -7.83
CA ARG A 14 16.87 1.90 -9.04
C ARG A 14 16.00 0.64 -8.95
N THR A 15 16.07 -0.08 -7.84
CA THR A 15 15.41 -1.37 -7.63
C THR A 15 14.49 -1.27 -6.43
N ILE A 16 13.24 -1.68 -6.61
CA ILE A 16 12.29 -1.89 -5.51
C ILE A 16 12.54 -3.31 -4.99
N LEU A 17 12.92 -3.42 -3.72
CA LEU A 17 13.13 -4.72 -3.06
C LEU A 17 11.82 -5.22 -2.45
N GLU A 18 11.75 -6.51 -2.16
CA GLU A 18 10.62 -7.09 -1.43
C GLU A 18 10.66 -6.67 0.05
N SER A 19 9.49 -6.59 0.67
CA SER A 19 9.30 -6.33 2.12
C SER A 19 9.92 -5.03 2.68
N ILE A 20 10.33 -4.09 1.82
CA ILE A 20 10.74 -2.74 2.24
C ILE A 20 9.55 -1.79 2.26
N ASP A 21 9.57 -0.84 3.19
CA ASP A 21 8.55 0.22 3.26
C ASP A 21 8.66 1.15 2.05
N VAL A 22 7.57 1.26 1.30
CA VAL A 22 7.48 2.13 0.14
C VAL A 22 6.21 2.98 0.15
N ASN A 23 6.29 4.16 -0.48
CA ASN A 23 5.08 4.87 -0.86
C ASN A 23 4.67 4.49 -2.28
N ILE A 24 3.37 4.34 -2.53
CA ILE A 24 2.81 4.05 -3.85
C ILE A 24 2.02 5.27 -4.32
N LYS A 25 2.18 5.73 -5.55
CA LYS A 25 1.43 6.87 -6.12
C LYS A 25 0.99 6.61 -7.56
N PHE A 26 0.03 7.39 -8.04
CA PHE A 26 -0.18 7.51 -9.48
C PHE A 26 0.84 8.49 -10.08
N SER A 27 1.47 8.17 -11.21
CA SER A 27 2.59 8.96 -11.76
C SER A 27 2.33 10.46 -11.90
N ASP A 28 1.11 10.85 -12.28
CA ASP A 28 0.73 12.26 -12.52
C ASP A 28 0.13 12.95 -11.28
N ILE A 29 0.16 12.29 -10.12
CA ILE A 29 -0.48 12.78 -8.90
C ILE A 29 0.59 12.92 -7.79
N PRO A 30 0.79 14.13 -7.22
CA PRO A 30 1.83 14.38 -6.22
C PRO A 30 1.46 13.91 -4.81
N VAL A 31 0.52 12.98 -4.68
CA VAL A 31 0.12 12.37 -3.40
C VAL A 31 0.24 10.86 -3.47
N VAL A 32 0.52 10.26 -2.32
CA VAL A 32 0.70 8.81 -2.20
C VAL A 32 -0.56 8.15 -1.68
N TRP A 33 -0.58 6.82 -1.78
CA TRP A 33 -1.57 5.98 -1.15
C TRP A 33 -1.55 6.15 0.36
N GLN A 34 -2.71 6.04 0.99
CA GLN A 34 -2.86 6.01 2.43
C GLN A 34 -4.01 5.10 2.84
N VAL A 35 -3.87 4.46 3.99
CA VAL A 35 -4.95 3.72 4.65
C VAL A 35 -5.82 4.68 5.44
N GLN A 36 -7.12 4.67 5.18
CA GLN A 36 -8.13 5.42 5.95
C GLN A 36 -9.18 4.49 6.53
N GLU A 37 -9.53 4.72 7.78
CA GLU A 37 -10.61 4.01 8.46
C GLU A 37 -11.95 4.68 8.17
N SER A 38 -12.87 3.90 7.61
CA SER A 38 -14.28 4.23 7.53
C SER A 38 -14.99 3.52 8.68
N LYS A 39 -15.37 4.27 9.71
CA LYS A 39 -16.23 3.76 10.77
C LYS A 39 -17.60 3.41 10.18
N GLY A 40 -18.04 2.17 10.35
CA GLY A 40 -19.43 1.81 10.09
C GLY A 40 -20.28 2.00 11.35
N SER A 41 -21.50 1.44 11.36
CA SER A 41 -22.46 1.57 12.46
C SER A 41 -22.09 0.76 13.73
N SER A 42 -21.11 -0.14 13.66
CA SER A 42 -20.57 -0.90 14.80
C SER A 42 -19.03 -0.87 14.83
N LEU A 43 -18.42 -1.11 16.01
CA LEU A 43 -16.95 -1.23 16.14
C LEU A 43 -16.36 -2.32 15.23
N SER A 44 -17.09 -3.42 15.02
CA SER A 44 -16.74 -4.52 14.11
C SER A 44 -16.92 -4.20 12.62
N SER A 45 -17.47 -3.03 12.28
CA SER A 45 -17.74 -2.61 10.90
C SER A 45 -16.74 -1.58 10.37
N THR A 46 -15.70 -1.25 11.15
CA THR A 46 -14.61 -0.37 10.70
C THR A 46 -13.89 -1.01 9.53
N ARG A 47 -13.91 -0.34 8.37
CA ARG A 47 -13.22 -0.79 7.16
C ARG A 47 -12.04 0.10 6.88
N ARG A 48 -10.92 -0.51 6.53
CA ARG A 48 -9.69 0.19 6.17
C ARG A 48 -9.54 0.25 4.66
N TYR A 49 -9.85 1.38 4.07
CA TYR A 49 -9.75 1.59 2.63
C TYR A 49 -8.38 2.14 2.26
N VAL A 50 -7.85 1.68 1.12
CA VAL A 50 -6.70 2.33 0.48
C VAL A 50 -7.24 3.47 -0.37
N THR A 51 -6.75 4.67 -0.09
CA THR A 51 -7.17 5.93 -0.72
C THR A 51 -5.93 6.70 -1.19
N ILE A 52 -6.12 7.80 -1.90
CA ILE A 52 -5.05 8.75 -2.21
C ILE A 52 -5.08 9.93 -1.23
N GLY A 53 -4.03 10.75 -1.20
CA GLY A 53 -3.93 11.94 -0.34
C GLY A 53 -2.95 11.81 0.82
N GLY A 54 -2.17 10.73 0.85
CA GLY A 54 -1.05 10.60 1.77
C GLY A 54 0.09 11.56 1.41
N GLN A 55 0.94 11.83 2.40
CA GLN A 55 2.15 12.62 2.24
C GLN A 55 3.31 11.72 1.80
N PRO A 56 4.01 12.06 0.70
CA PRO A 56 5.19 11.31 0.27
C PRO A 56 6.37 11.55 1.22
N ARG A 57 7.26 10.56 1.31
CA ARG A 57 8.50 10.62 2.09
C ARG A 57 8.20 10.81 3.59
N HIS A 58 9.22 11.15 4.39
CA HIS A 58 9.14 11.33 5.85
C HIS A 58 8.72 10.07 6.63
N PRO A 59 9.53 8.99 6.63
CA PRO A 59 9.27 7.81 7.45
C PRO A 59 9.13 8.19 8.93
N GLY A 60 8.06 7.75 9.58
CA GLY A 60 7.82 8.03 10.99
C GLY A 60 6.36 7.86 11.40
N SER A 61 6.08 8.14 12.67
CA SER A 61 4.75 8.01 13.28
C SER A 61 3.66 8.83 12.54
N SER A 62 4.01 10.01 12.02
CA SER A 62 3.07 10.90 11.32
C SER A 62 2.61 10.40 9.95
N THR A 63 3.38 9.52 9.31
CA THR A 63 3.12 9.04 7.94
C THR A 63 2.87 7.54 7.85
N MET A 64 2.80 6.81 8.98
CA MET A 64 2.68 5.35 9.02
C MET A 64 1.65 4.78 8.06
N ARG A 65 0.47 5.43 7.97
CA ARG A 65 -0.63 5.00 7.11
C ARG A 65 -0.33 5.07 5.60
N ASN A 66 0.78 5.69 5.20
CA ASN A 66 1.18 5.91 3.79
C ASN A 66 2.18 4.86 3.28
N TRP A 67 2.60 3.93 4.13
CA TRP A 67 3.65 2.96 3.84
C TRP A 67 3.06 1.58 3.57
N PHE A 68 3.57 0.96 2.52
CA PHE A 68 3.16 -0.35 2.04
C PHE A 68 4.41 -1.19 1.78
N LYS A 69 4.21 -2.51 1.70
CA LYS A 69 5.24 -3.47 1.29
C LYS A 69 4.75 -4.22 0.07
N ILE A 70 5.68 -4.57 -0.81
CA ILE A 70 5.43 -5.43 -1.97
C ILE A 70 6.14 -6.74 -1.67
N GLU A 71 5.40 -7.84 -1.74
CA GLU A 71 5.86 -9.14 -1.25
C GLU A 71 5.45 -10.21 -2.24
N ARG A 72 6.34 -11.16 -2.49
CA ARG A 72 6.06 -12.22 -3.44
C ARG A 72 5.13 -13.25 -2.82
N ILE A 73 4.10 -13.67 -3.54
CA ILE A 73 3.15 -14.68 -3.04
C ILE A 73 3.82 -16.06 -3.03
N SER A 74 4.59 -16.39 -4.06
CA SER A 74 5.36 -17.63 -4.12
C SER A 74 6.56 -17.54 -5.06
N ASN A 75 7.58 -18.36 -4.82
CA ASN A 75 8.81 -18.38 -5.63
C ASN A 75 8.58 -18.79 -7.11
N ASN A 76 7.44 -19.39 -7.41
CA ASN A 76 7.10 -19.92 -8.74
C ASN A 76 6.02 -19.10 -9.46
N SER A 77 5.57 -17.97 -8.89
CA SER A 77 4.57 -17.07 -9.50
C SER A 77 5.18 -15.70 -9.79
N PRO A 78 4.78 -15.02 -10.89
CA PRO A 78 5.10 -13.60 -11.11
C PRO A 78 4.26 -12.65 -10.24
N GLU A 79 3.35 -13.19 -9.43
CA GLU A 79 2.42 -12.42 -8.63
C GLU A 79 3.01 -11.99 -7.28
N TYR A 80 2.61 -10.80 -6.87
CA TYR A 80 2.93 -10.18 -5.60
C TYR A 80 1.62 -9.81 -4.88
N HIS A 81 1.64 -9.76 -3.57
CA HIS A 81 0.63 -9.02 -2.81
C HIS A 81 1.23 -7.70 -2.32
N ILE A 82 0.34 -6.74 -2.05
CA ILE A 82 0.71 -5.49 -1.41
C ILE A 82 0.23 -5.58 0.03
N ALA A 83 1.13 -5.40 0.99
CA ALA A 83 0.81 -5.41 2.41
C ALA A 83 0.85 -3.98 2.99
N HIS A 84 0.06 -3.76 4.04
CA HIS A 84 0.20 -2.61 4.93
C HIS A 84 0.61 -3.10 6.31
N CYS A 85 1.91 -3.09 6.56
CA CYS A 85 2.52 -3.46 7.85
C CYS A 85 3.82 -2.65 8.00
N PRO A 86 3.69 -1.33 8.22
CA PRO A 86 4.81 -0.40 8.11
C PRO A 86 5.82 -0.59 9.25
N SER A 87 7.10 -0.49 8.94
CA SER A 87 8.21 -0.58 9.91
C SER A 87 8.93 0.75 10.13
N VAL A 88 8.35 1.86 9.63
CA VAL A 88 8.91 3.21 9.74
C VAL A 88 8.79 3.87 11.12
N CYS A 89 8.12 3.21 12.07
CA CYS A 89 8.01 3.64 13.47
C CYS A 89 8.08 2.40 14.38
N GLU A 90 9.18 2.24 15.12
CA GLU A 90 9.41 1.08 15.98
C GLU A 90 8.48 1.04 17.20
N SER A 91 8.12 2.20 17.75
CA SER A 91 7.29 2.30 18.96
C SER A 91 5.78 2.31 18.67
N CYS A 92 5.38 2.22 17.41
CA CYS A 92 3.98 2.38 17.02
C CYS A 92 3.30 1.03 16.84
N GLU A 93 2.11 0.86 17.43
CA GLU A 93 1.27 -0.31 17.18
C GLU A 93 0.51 -0.13 15.87
N VAL A 94 0.66 -1.10 14.95
CA VAL A 94 -0.04 -1.09 13.67
C VAL A 94 -0.73 -2.42 13.44
N VAL A 95 -2.02 -2.36 13.11
CA VAL A 95 -2.78 -3.53 12.67
C VAL A 95 -2.35 -3.85 11.24
N CYS A 96 -1.67 -4.98 11.04
CA CYS A 96 -1.18 -5.38 9.72
C CYS A 96 -2.26 -6.03 8.86
N GLY A 97 -2.06 -6.05 7.55
CA GLY A 97 -2.91 -6.81 6.63
C GLY A 97 -2.53 -6.64 5.17
N ASN A 98 -3.14 -7.47 4.32
CA ASN A 98 -2.92 -7.47 2.88
C ASN A 98 -3.98 -6.60 2.18
N VAL A 99 -3.57 -6.00 1.07
CA VAL A 99 -4.47 -5.26 0.19
C VAL A 99 -5.28 -6.24 -0.63
N GLY A 100 -6.61 -6.21 -0.44
CA GLY A 100 -7.58 -6.97 -1.21
C GLY A 100 -8.52 -6.07 -2.01
N ILE A 101 -9.46 -6.70 -2.74
CA ILE A 101 -10.54 -6.01 -3.45
C ILE A 101 -11.89 -6.26 -2.76
N SER A 102 -12.66 -5.19 -2.53
CA SER A 102 -14.05 -5.26 -2.11
C SER A 102 -14.96 -4.58 -3.13
N SER A 103 -16.16 -5.12 -3.33
CA SER A 103 -17.18 -4.49 -4.19
C SER A 103 -18.15 -3.70 -3.32
N LYS A 104 -18.31 -2.40 -3.60
CA LYS A 104 -19.28 -1.53 -2.93
C LYS A 104 -19.89 -0.59 -3.96
N SER A 105 -21.22 -0.61 -4.08
CA SER A 105 -21.99 0.27 -4.99
C SER A 105 -21.51 0.19 -6.45
N GLY A 106 -21.26 -1.03 -6.95
CA GLY A 106 -20.77 -1.26 -8.31
C GLY A 106 -19.30 -0.87 -8.56
N LYS A 107 -18.60 -0.34 -7.55
CA LYS A 107 -17.18 0.02 -7.62
C LYS A 107 -16.33 -1.01 -6.88
N ARG A 108 -15.13 -1.28 -7.42
CA ARG A 108 -14.09 -2.06 -6.75
C ARG A 108 -13.21 -1.13 -5.94
N TRP A 109 -13.09 -1.41 -4.65
CA TRP A 109 -12.29 -0.65 -3.69
C TRP A 109 -11.15 -1.51 -3.19
N LEU A 110 -9.96 -0.92 -3.14
CA LEU A 110 -8.84 -1.49 -2.40
C LEU A 110 -9.07 -1.29 -0.90
N PHE A 111 -8.82 -2.32 -0.12
CA PHE A 111 -8.96 -2.30 1.33
C PHE A 111 -7.92 -3.20 1.97
N VAL A 112 -7.58 -2.95 3.23
CA VAL A 112 -6.65 -3.78 3.99
C VAL A 112 -7.42 -4.80 4.82
N SER A 113 -6.98 -6.05 4.77
CA SER A 113 -7.59 -7.19 5.48
C SER A 113 -6.55 -8.18 5.96
N GLU A 114 -6.79 -8.79 7.11
CA GLU A 114 -5.98 -9.91 7.63
C GLU A 114 -6.24 -11.23 6.90
N HIS A 115 -7.38 -11.36 6.21
CA HIS A 115 -7.83 -12.64 5.64
C HIS A 115 -8.06 -12.60 4.13
N ARG A 116 -7.87 -11.44 3.51
CA ARG A 116 -8.12 -11.25 2.08
C ARG A 116 -6.96 -10.49 1.46
N GLU A 117 -6.46 -11.06 0.38
CA GLU A 117 -5.43 -10.46 -0.46
C GLU A 117 -5.88 -10.48 -1.91
N PHE A 118 -5.22 -9.67 -2.72
CA PHE A 118 -5.40 -9.67 -4.17
C PHE A 118 -4.02 -9.80 -4.83
N PRO A 119 -3.82 -10.81 -5.70
CA PRO A 119 -2.59 -10.93 -6.49
C PRO A 119 -2.44 -9.78 -7.49
N PHE A 120 -1.26 -9.17 -7.51
CA PHE A 120 -0.86 -8.13 -8.44
C PHE A 120 0.30 -8.60 -9.32
N VAL A 121 0.29 -8.18 -10.58
CA VAL A 121 1.45 -8.29 -11.49
C VAL A 121 1.83 -6.88 -11.91
N PHE A 122 3.12 -6.56 -11.82
CA PHE A 122 3.65 -5.25 -12.23
C PHE A 122 4.12 -5.30 -13.68
N VAL A 123 3.41 -4.58 -14.54
CA VAL A 123 3.78 -4.43 -15.95
C VAL A 123 4.39 -3.04 -16.14
N LYS A 124 5.61 -2.99 -16.67
CA LYS A 124 6.28 -1.71 -16.98
C LYS A 124 5.46 -0.96 -18.02
N ALA A 125 5.05 0.26 -17.69
CA ALA A 125 4.41 1.13 -18.65
C ALA A 125 5.43 1.73 -19.62
N GLN A 126 5.02 1.91 -20.87
CA GLN A 126 5.78 2.71 -21.84
C GLN A 126 5.50 4.19 -21.52
N GLN A 127 6.54 4.93 -21.14
CA GLN A 127 6.49 6.39 -21.10
C GLN A 127 6.97 6.87 -22.46
N ASN A 128 6.07 7.50 -23.22
CA ASN A 128 6.45 8.27 -24.41
C ASN A 128 7.06 9.61 -23.99
#